data_AF-A0A2N5JM73-F1
#
_entry.id   AF-A0A2N5JM73-F1
#
_cell.length_a   1.000
_cell.length_b   1.000
_cell.length_c   1.000
_cell.angle_alpha   90.00
_cell.angle_beta   90.00
_cell.angle_gamma   90.00
#
_symmetry.space_group_name_H-M   'P 1'
#
loop_
_entity.id
_entity.type
_entity.pdbx_description
1 polymer ?
#
loop_
_entity_poly.entity_id
_entity_poly.type
_entity_poly.pdbx_seq_one_letter_code
_entity_poly.pdbx_strand_id
1 'polypeptide(L)'
;PDLEKILSLKPDLVIGSKRFHQQTATTLSQLGIATELIDVDSWEMLEKVTKDLAIKLGSNPERLLNQYRALAVKKPPISPRVLVLVSRQPMLSPNKESWAGAMLDRFHLKNVVAELQGKAPFEGYITLSAEKLLQLNPDVLIVVETGEGILQQFQAQSFWRNLQAVQKGKVYQFDYYGLVNPGSIDAIVKTSEKLKEIVNGK
;
A
#
# COMPACT_ATOMS: atom_id res chain seq x y z
N PRO A 1 9.21 -10.40 15.97
CA PRO A 1 9.93 -11.60 15.48
C PRO A 1 10.67 -12.25 16.65
N ASP A 2 10.93 -13.56 16.58
CA ASP A 2 11.66 -14.29 17.62
C ASP A 2 13.18 -14.12 17.42
N LEU A 3 13.84 -13.43 18.35
CA LEU A 3 15.25 -13.08 18.24
C LEU A 3 16.15 -14.32 18.32
N GLU A 4 15.88 -15.25 19.23
CA GLU A 4 16.69 -16.46 19.41
C GLU A 4 16.66 -17.32 18.14
N LYS A 5 15.49 -17.44 17.51
CA LYS A 5 15.37 -18.13 16.21
C LYS A 5 16.17 -17.44 15.12
N ILE A 6 16.14 -16.11 15.03
CA ILE A 6 16.96 -15.37 14.06
C ILE A 6 18.45 -15.66 14.29
N LEU A 7 18.93 -15.56 15.54
CA LEU A 7 20.33 -15.82 15.88
C LEU A 7 20.75 -17.26 15.57
N SER A 8 19.84 -18.23 15.76
CA SER A 8 20.10 -19.64 15.48
C SER A 8 20.40 -19.92 14.00
N LEU A 9 19.90 -19.06 13.09
CA LEU A 9 20.19 -19.15 11.65
C LEU A 9 21.60 -18.64 11.29
N LYS A 10 22.32 -18.03 12.24
CA LYS A 10 23.65 -17.43 12.05
C LYS A 10 23.72 -16.50 10.82
N PRO A 11 22.81 -15.50 10.73
CA PRO A 11 22.74 -14.63 9.57
C PRO A 11 23.98 -13.73 9.46
N ASP A 12 24.43 -13.48 8.23
CA ASP A 12 25.39 -12.44 7.89
C ASP A 12 24.71 -11.10 7.58
N LEU A 13 23.44 -11.13 7.17
CA LEU A 13 22.58 -9.97 6.94
C LEU A 13 21.14 -10.25 7.38
N VAL A 14 20.54 -9.32 8.11
CA VAL A 14 19.10 -9.31 8.41
C VAL A 14 18.45 -8.09 7.77
N ILE A 15 17.34 -8.32 7.06
CA ILE A 15 16.53 -7.25 6.47
C ILE A 15 15.16 -7.26 7.13
N GLY A 16 14.73 -6.11 7.63
CA GLY A 16 13.46 -5.94 8.33
C GLY A 16 12.65 -4.74 7.83
N SER A 17 11.39 -4.67 8.24
CA SER A 17 10.58 -3.47 8.05
C SER A 17 10.86 -2.47 9.17
N LYS A 18 11.19 -1.23 8.80
CA LYS A 18 11.46 -0.13 9.75
C LYS A 18 10.31 0.06 10.75
N ARG A 19 9.07 -0.01 10.26
CA ARG A 19 7.86 0.22 11.06
C ARG A 19 7.62 -0.82 12.15
N PHE A 20 8.12 -2.04 11.98
CA PHE A 20 7.79 -3.16 12.86
C PHE A 20 8.99 -3.75 13.60
N HIS A 21 10.21 -3.62 13.05
CA HIS A 21 11.37 -4.38 13.51
C HIS A 21 12.46 -3.51 14.12
N GLN A 22 12.18 -2.24 14.46
CA GLN A 22 13.18 -1.31 14.99
C GLN A 22 13.92 -1.86 16.21
N GLN A 23 13.20 -2.33 17.23
CA GLN A 23 13.81 -2.85 18.45
C GLN A 23 14.64 -4.11 18.18
N THR A 24 14.09 -5.08 17.43
CA THR A 24 14.82 -6.31 17.07
C THR A 24 16.08 -5.99 16.28
N ALA A 25 16.00 -5.05 15.33
CA ALA A 25 17.15 -4.63 14.54
C ALA A 25 18.22 -3.93 15.38
N THR A 26 17.83 -3.09 16.35
CA THR A 26 18.79 -2.49 17.28
C THR A 26 19.56 -3.56 18.06
N THR A 27 18.87 -4.58 18.58
CA THR A 27 19.53 -5.68 19.29
C THR A 27 20.47 -6.48 18.39
N LEU A 28 20.03 -6.82 17.17
CA LEU A 28 20.88 -7.54 16.20
C LEU A 28 22.14 -6.75 15.84
N SER A 29 22.01 -5.44 15.60
CA SER A 29 23.15 -4.57 15.33
C SER A 29 24.12 -4.46 16.52
N GLN A 30 23.61 -4.44 17.76
CA GLN A 30 24.46 -4.45 18.97
C GLN A 30 25.24 -5.77 19.13
N LEU A 31 24.69 -6.87 18.63
CA LEU A 31 25.36 -8.17 18.57
C LEU A 31 26.32 -8.32 17.38
N GLY A 32 26.53 -7.24 16.60
CA GLY A 32 27.45 -7.23 15.46
C GLY A 32 26.88 -7.83 14.17
N ILE A 33 25.57 -8.11 14.11
CA ILE A 33 24.92 -8.64 12.91
C ILE A 33 24.49 -7.47 12.03
N ALA A 34 24.95 -7.47 10.75
CA ALA A 34 24.56 -6.45 9.80
C ALA A 34 23.04 -6.46 9.62
N THR A 35 22.38 -5.35 9.95
CA THR A 35 20.92 -5.26 9.90
C THR A 35 20.48 -4.02 9.15
N GLU A 36 19.54 -4.18 8.22
CA GLU A 36 18.93 -3.08 7.48
C GLU A 36 17.42 -3.05 7.68
N LEU A 37 16.91 -1.83 7.88
CA LEU A 37 15.48 -1.58 7.99
C LEU A 37 15.00 -0.81 6.76
N ILE A 38 14.00 -1.38 6.10
CA ILE A 38 13.40 -0.84 4.90
C ILE A 38 12.04 -0.25 5.25
N ASP A 39 11.76 0.92 4.69
CA ASP A 39 10.42 1.49 4.61
C ASP A 39 10.19 1.89 3.16
N VAL A 40 9.03 1.55 2.59
CA VAL A 40 8.69 1.85 1.21
C VAL A 40 7.32 2.50 1.20
N ASP A 41 7.32 3.81 0.98
CA ASP A 41 6.13 4.67 0.89
C ASP A 41 5.96 5.26 -0.51
N SER A 42 6.97 5.15 -1.37
CA SER A 42 7.05 5.80 -2.67
C SER A 42 7.78 4.92 -3.69
N TRP A 43 7.59 5.22 -4.98
CA TRP A 43 8.28 4.52 -6.06
C TRP A 43 9.78 4.82 -6.07
N GLU A 44 10.15 6.04 -5.75
CA GLU A 44 11.53 6.49 -5.57
C GLU A 44 12.21 5.68 -4.47
N MET A 45 11.53 5.47 -3.33
CA MET A 45 12.05 4.65 -2.24
C MET A 45 12.14 3.18 -2.63
N LEU A 46 11.15 2.62 -3.34
CA LEU A 46 11.21 1.24 -3.85
C LEU A 46 12.41 1.05 -4.79
N GLU A 47 12.63 1.98 -5.72
CA GLU A 47 13.78 1.95 -6.62
C GLU A 47 15.11 2.09 -5.87
N LYS A 48 15.17 2.99 -4.88
CA LYS A 48 16.35 3.19 -4.04
C LYS A 48 16.71 1.91 -3.28
N VAL A 49 15.74 1.32 -2.56
CA VAL A 49 15.92 0.07 -1.82
C VAL A 49 16.37 -1.06 -2.74
N THR A 50 15.77 -1.16 -3.94
CA THR A 50 16.16 -2.16 -4.93
C THR A 50 17.62 -2.00 -5.36
N LYS A 51 18.08 -0.76 -5.60
CA LYS A 51 19.47 -0.47 -5.97
C LYS A 51 20.44 -0.73 -4.82
N ASP A 52 20.12 -0.26 -3.62
CA ASP A 52 20.97 -0.41 -2.44
C ASP A 52 21.19 -1.88 -2.09
N LEU A 53 20.12 -2.68 -2.07
CA LEU A 53 20.21 -4.12 -1.86
C LEU A 53 20.99 -4.81 -2.97
N ALA A 54 20.81 -4.39 -4.23
CA ALA A 54 21.53 -4.99 -5.34
C ALA A 54 23.05 -4.76 -5.23
N ILE A 55 23.47 -3.54 -4.87
CA ILE A 55 24.88 -3.22 -4.59
C ILE A 55 25.41 -4.11 -3.46
N LYS A 56 24.68 -4.19 -2.35
CA LYS A 56 25.09 -4.96 -1.17
C LYS A 56 25.22 -6.46 -1.45
N LEU A 57 24.33 -7.00 -2.27
CA LEU A 57 24.30 -8.41 -2.62
C LEU A 57 25.15 -8.75 -3.87
N GLY A 58 25.81 -7.77 -4.48
CA GLY A 58 26.59 -7.98 -5.71
C GLY A 58 25.73 -8.44 -6.90
N SER A 59 24.50 -7.94 -7.01
CA SER A 59 23.52 -8.32 -8.04
C SER A 59 23.15 -7.13 -8.93
N ASN A 60 22.49 -7.40 -10.07
CA ASN A 60 22.06 -6.36 -11.01
C ASN A 60 20.57 -5.99 -10.79
N PRO A 61 20.24 -4.74 -10.44
CA PRO A 61 18.85 -4.31 -10.19
C PRO A 61 18.04 -4.06 -11.47
N GLU A 62 18.67 -3.95 -12.64
CA GLU A 62 18.04 -3.41 -13.85
C GLU A 62 16.81 -4.20 -14.31
N ARG A 63 16.76 -5.51 -14.09
CA ARG A 63 15.59 -6.31 -14.42
C ARG A 63 14.35 -5.87 -13.64
N LEU A 64 14.48 -5.57 -12.35
CA LEU A 64 13.37 -5.12 -11.52
C LEU A 64 13.03 -3.65 -11.82
N LEU A 65 14.04 -2.80 -11.98
CA LEU A 65 13.83 -1.39 -12.32
C LEU A 65 13.11 -1.23 -13.67
N ASN A 66 13.45 -2.03 -14.68
CA ASN A 66 12.73 -2.05 -15.95
C ASN A 66 11.27 -2.46 -15.79
N GLN A 67 10.98 -3.43 -14.92
CA GLN A 67 9.60 -3.82 -14.63
C GLN A 67 8.83 -2.69 -13.97
N TYR A 68 9.39 -2.00 -12.96
CA TYR A 68 8.75 -0.83 -12.35
C TYR A 68 8.44 0.26 -13.38
N ARG A 69 9.40 0.58 -14.27
CA ARG A 69 9.23 1.57 -15.34
C ARG A 69 8.11 1.18 -16.31
N ALA A 70 7.99 -0.10 -16.65
CA ALA A 70 6.97 -0.60 -17.57
C ALA A 70 5.53 -0.55 -17.01
N LEU A 71 5.36 -0.34 -15.71
CA LEU A 71 4.04 -0.22 -15.08
C LEU A 71 3.41 1.17 -15.26
N ALA A 72 4.17 2.17 -15.70
CA ALA A 72 3.67 3.53 -15.92
C ALA A 72 2.51 3.54 -16.93
N VAL A 73 1.53 4.40 -16.65
CA VAL A 73 0.34 4.59 -17.51
C VAL A 73 0.23 6.03 -17.99
N LYS A 74 -0.40 6.21 -19.15
CA LYS A 74 -0.73 7.55 -19.66
C LYS A 74 -1.82 8.17 -18.79
N LYS A 75 -1.72 9.49 -18.59
CA LYS A 75 -2.73 10.24 -17.86
C LYS A 75 -4.08 10.19 -18.62
N PRO A 76 -5.18 9.76 -17.97
CA PRO A 76 -6.49 9.80 -18.59
C PRO A 76 -6.99 11.26 -18.69
N PRO A 77 -7.91 11.57 -19.62
CA PRO A 77 -8.51 12.90 -19.74
C PRO A 77 -9.20 13.36 -18.45
N ILE A 78 -9.80 12.43 -17.71
CA ILE A 78 -10.45 12.65 -16.42
C ILE A 78 -9.91 11.61 -15.45
N SER A 79 -9.30 12.07 -14.36
CA SER A 79 -8.82 11.23 -13.27
C SER A 79 -9.99 10.83 -12.35
N PRO A 80 -10.34 9.54 -12.23
CA PRO A 80 -11.38 9.08 -11.30
C PRO A 80 -11.04 9.46 -9.85
N ARG A 81 -12.05 9.89 -9.08
CA ARG A 81 -11.91 10.08 -7.64
C ARG A 81 -12.02 8.73 -6.94
N VAL A 82 -10.96 8.33 -6.27
CA VAL A 82 -10.88 7.03 -5.60
C VAL A 82 -10.74 7.20 -4.09
N LEU A 83 -11.29 6.26 -3.33
CA LEU A 83 -11.02 6.10 -1.90
C LEU A 83 -10.71 4.63 -1.63
N VAL A 84 -9.67 4.38 -0.83
CA VAL A 84 -9.27 3.03 -0.42
C VAL A 84 -9.68 2.79 1.03
N LEU A 85 -10.32 1.66 1.33
CA LEU A 85 -10.69 1.22 2.67
C LEU A 85 -9.89 -0.03 3.02
N VAL A 86 -9.09 0.02 4.08
CA VAL A 86 -8.19 -1.10 4.48
C VAL A 86 -8.63 -1.81 5.77
N SER A 87 -9.51 -1.19 6.55
CA SER A 87 -10.10 -1.75 7.76
C SER A 87 -11.42 -1.05 8.09
N ARG A 88 -12.30 -1.70 8.85
CA ARG A 88 -13.58 -1.11 9.29
C ARG A 88 -13.53 -0.49 10.69
N GLN A 89 -12.80 -1.10 11.62
CA GLN A 89 -12.70 -0.61 13.00
C GLN A 89 -11.24 -0.57 13.47
N PRO A 90 -10.60 0.61 13.49
CA PRO A 90 -11.08 1.88 12.93
C PRO A 90 -11.24 1.82 11.39
N MET A 91 -12.01 2.74 10.79
CA MET A 91 -12.14 2.83 9.33
C MET A 91 -10.93 3.58 8.76
N LEU A 92 -9.96 2.83 8.23
CA LEU A 92 -8.69 3.41 7.78
C LEU A 92 -8.65 3.58 6.26
N SER A 93 -8.06 4.71 5.84
CA SER A 93 -7.79 5.01 4.44
C SER A 93 -6.37 5.56 4.27
N PRO A 94 -5.57 5.04 3.32
CA PRO A 94 -4.23 5.53 3.04
C PRO A 94 -4.27 6.92 2.35
N ASN A 95 -3.44 7.85 2.84
CA ASN A 95 -3.24 9.16 2.23
C ASN A 95 -2.02 9.15 1.28
N LYS A 96 -1.57 10.32 0.84
CA LYS A 96 -0.45 10.45 -0.11
C LYS A 96 0.91 9.99 0.43
N GLU A 97 1.11 9.96 1.75
CA GLU A 97 2.35 9.58 2.42
C GLU A 97 2.47 8.05 2.61
N SER A 98 1.83 7.27 1.74
CA SER A 98 1.78 5.82 1.84
C SER A 98 2.05 5.19 0.48
N TRP A 99 2.53 3.93 0.49
CA TRP A 99 2.69 3.15 -0.74
C TRP A 99 1.41 3.09 -1.58
N ALA A 100 0.25 2.89 -0.94
CA ALA A 100 -1.04 2.93 -1.62
C ALA A 100 -1.29 4.31 -2.26
N GLY A 101 -0.95 5.39 -1.57
CA GLY A 101 -0.98 6.75 -2.13
C GLY A 101 -0.11 6.89 -3.37
N ALA A 102 1.15 6.45 -3.30
CA ALA A 102 2.09 6.47 -4.43
C ALA A 102 1.63 5.58 -5.61
N MET A 103 0.98 4.44 -5.32
CA MET A 103 0.32 3.62 -6.33
C MET A 103 -0.78 4.42 -7.02
N LEU A 104 -1.73 4.98 -6.28
CA LEU A 104 -2.83 5.74 -6.89
C LEU A 104 -2.34 6.92 -7.73
N ASP A 105 -1.31 7.64 -7.27
CA ASP A 105 -0.70 8.76 -8.00
C ASP A 105 -0.05 8.31 -9.32
N ARG A 106 0.72 7.20 -9.30
CA ARG A 106 1.34 6.65 -10.52
C ARG A 106 0.31 6.23 -11.58
N PHE A 107 -0.90 5.87 -11.15
CA PHE A 107 -2.02 5.53 -12.04
C PHE A 107 -2.94 6.72 -12.35
N HIS A 108 -2.56 7.95 -11.95
CA HIS A 108 -3.34 9.18 -12.13
C HIS A 108 -4.75 9.11 -11.54
N LEU A 109 -4.92 8.33 -10.47
CA LEU A 109 -6.17 8.22 -9.72
C LEU A 109 -6.21 9.26 -8.61
N LYS A 110 -7.27 10.06 -8.54
CA LYS A 110 -7.38 11.13 -7.55
C LYS A 110 -7.79 10.55 -6.20
N ASN A 111 -6.82 10.29 -5.33
CA ASN A 111 -7.09 9.90 -3.94
C ASN A 111 -7.80 11.03 -3.19
N VAL A 112 -9.07 10.84 -2.84
CA VAL A 112 -9.89 11.88 -2.19
C VAL A 112 -9.45 12.19 -0.76
N VAL A 113 -8.59 11.35 -0.17
CA VAL A 113 -8.04 11.55 1.17
C VAL A 113 -6.57 11.96 1.17
N ALA A 114 -5.96 12.18 0.00
CA ALA A 114 -4.53 12.46 -0.15
C ALA A 114 -4.00 13.55 0.80
N GLU A 115 -4.73 14.66 0.89
CA GLU A 115 -4.35 15.86 1.65
C GLU A 115 -5.05 15.97 3.01
N LEU A 116 -5.88 14.99 3.37
CA LEU A 116 -6.60 15.05 4.64
C LEU A 116 -5.63 14.79 5.79
N GLN A 117 -5.69 15.68 6.78
CA GLN A 117 -5.01 15.51 8.06
C GLN A 117 -5.98 14.84 9.06
N GLY A 118 -5.47 13.93 9.87
CA GLY A 118 -6.27 13.24 10.86
C GLY A 118 -5.42 12.32 11.72
N LYS A 119 -6.00 11.85 12.82
CA LYS A 119 -5.37 10.83 13.66
C LYS A 119 -5.56 9.45 13.03
N ALA A 120 -4.49 8.68 12.97
CA ALA A 120 -4.53 7.25 12.66
C ALA A 120 -3.49 6.51 13.51
N PRO A 121 -3.65 5.20 13.71
CA PRO A 121 -2.64 4.39 14.38
C PRO A 121 -1.33 4.28 13.60
N PHE A 122 -1.34 4.59 12.30
CA PHE A 122 -0.22 4.41 11.39
C PHE A 122 0.03 5.67 10.57
N GLU A 123 1.30 5.99 10.34
CA GLU A 123 1.71 7.05 9.42
C GLU A 123 1.31 6.70 7.97
N GLY A 124 0.88 7.71 7.22
CA GLY A 124 0.35 7.54 5.87
C GLY A 124 -1.12 7.13 5.82
N TYR A 125 -1.83 7.14 6.96
CA TYR A 125 -3.24 6.79 7.04
C TYR A 125 -4.06 7.87 7.74
N ILE A 126 -5.36 7.84 7.47
CA ILE A 126 -6.36 8.61 8.20
C ILE A 126 -7.47 7.68 8.71
N THR A 127 -8.03 8.02 9.87
CA THR A 127 -9.28 7.43 10.33
C THR A 127 -10.46 8.23 9.80
N LEU A 128 -11.39 7.57 9.13
CA LEU A 128 -12.60 8.17 8.59
C LEU A 128 -13.81 7.85 9.46
N SER A 129 -14.80 8.73 9.45
CA SER A 129 -16.17 8.44 9.90
C SER A 129 -17.07 8.11 8.70
N ALA A 130 -18.21 7.49 8.94
CA ALA A 130 -19.21 7.20 7.90
C ALA A 130 -19.71 8.50 7.24
N GLU A 131 -19.95 9.54 8.04
CA GLU A 131 -20.36 10.87 7.57
C GLU A 131 -19.31 11.49 6.67
N LYS A 132 -18.02 11.38 7.04
CA LYS A 132 -16.94 11.89 6.20
C LYS A 132 -16.82 11.14 4.89
N LEU A 133 -16.97 9.82 4.89
CA LEU A 133 -16.99 9.01 3.67
C LEU A 133 -18.16 9.39 2.75
N LEU A 134 -19.35 9.57 3.31
CA LEU A 134 -20.53 10.06 2.56
C LEU A 134 -20.33 11.48 2.02
N GLN A 135 -19.64 12.36 2.75
CA GLN A 135 -19.31 13.71 2.28
C GLN A 135 -18.30 13.69 1.12
N LEU A 136 -17.29 12.81 1.20
CA LEU A 136 -16.25 12.69 0.15
C LEU A 136 -16.79 12.06 -1.14
N ASN A 137 -17.74 11.12 -0.99
CA ASN A 137 -18.49 10.43 -2.05
C ASN A 137 -17.66 10.15 -3.32
N PRO A 138 -16.70 9.21 -3.24
CA PRO A 138 -15.80 8.93 -4.36
C PRO A 138 -16.54 8.30 -5.55
N ASP A 139 -15.97 8.43 -6.74
CA ASP A 139 -16.49 7.79 -7.96
C ASP A 139 -16.27 6.27 -7.90
N VAL A 140 -15.16 5.86 -7.27
CA VAL A 140 -14.70 4.47 -7.14
C VAL A 140 -14.30 4.20 -5.70
N LEU A 141 -14.73 3.05 -5.19
CA LEU A 141 -14.33 2.56 -3.88
C LEU A 141 -13.44 1.33 -4.03
N ILE A 142 -12.26 1.37 -3.43
CA ILE A 142 -11.36 0.23 -3.36
C ILE A 142 -11.44 -0.33 -1.94
N VAL A 143 -11.74 -1.62 -1.80
CA VAL A 143 -11.74 -2.32 -0.51
C VAL A 143 -10.59 -3.31 -0.51
N VAL A 144 -9.69 -3.19 0.45
CA VAL A 144 -8.52 -4.09 0.56
C VAL A 144 -8.84 -5.18 1.57
N GLU A 145 -8.67 -6.44 1.15
CA GLU A 145 -8.77 -7.56 2.07
C GLU A 145 -7.48 -7.69 2.90
N THR A 146 -7.57 -7.22 4.14
CA THR A 146 -6.53 -7.34 5.17
C THR A 146 -6.81 -8.47 6.17
N GLY A 147 -7.95 -9.12 6.01
CA GLY A 147 -8.43 -10.26 6.78
C GLY A 147 -9.68 -10.83 6.10
N GLU A 148 -10.38 -11.75 6.75
CA GLU A 148 -11.57 -12.34 6.14
C GLU A 148 -12.76 -11.38 6.14
N GLY A 149 -13.28 -11.12 4.94
CA GLY A 149 -14.60 -10.55 4.70
C GLY A 149 -14.71 -9.04 4.95
N ILE A 150 -13.66 -8.26 4.69
CA ILE A 150 -13.68 -6.80 4.90
C ILE A 150 -14.79 -6.16 4.05
N LEU A 151 -14.95 -6.57 2.79
CA LEU A 151 -16.03 -6.08 1.94
C LEU A 151 -17.42 -6.35 2.54
N GLN A 152 -17.67 -7.56 3.04
CA GLN A 152 -18.94 -7.96 3.64
C GLN A 152 -19.24 -7.14 4.90
N GLN A 153 -18.22 -6.87 5.72
CA GLN A 153 -18.38 -6.02 6.90
C GLN A 153 -18.79 -4.59 6.53
N PHE A 154 -18.30 -4.05 5.41
CA PHE A 154 -18.72 -2.76 4.88
C PHE A 154 -20.13 -2.81 4.25
N GLN A 155 -20.44 -3.86 3.50
CA GLN A 155 -21.77 -4.06 2.89
C GLN A 155 -22.90 -4.15 3.92
N ALA A 156 -22.60 -4.64 5.13
CA ALA A 156 -23.53 -4.69 6.25
C ALA A 156 -23.83 -3.31 6.87
N GLN A 157 -23.07 -2.26 6.55
CA GLN A 157 -23.27 -0.93 7.13
C GLN A 157 -24.41 -0.18 6.42
N SER A 158 -25.26 0.51 7.20
CA SER A 158 -26.41 1.26 6.67
C SER A 158 -26.01 2.35 5.67
N PHE A 159 -24.88 3.02 5.88
CA PHE A 159 -24.40 4.07 4.98
C PHE A 159 -23.92 3.54 3.62
N TRP A 160 -23.59 2.25 3.51
CA TRP A 160 -22.95 1.67 2.33
C TRP A 160 -23.75 1.90 1.05
N ARG A 161 -25.08 1.67 1.10
CA ARG A 161 -25.99 1.81 -0.04
C ARG A 161 -26.16 3.26 -0.51
N ASN A 162 -25.72 4.23 0.29
CA ASN A 162 -25.82 5.66 -0.03
C ASN A 162 -24.62 6.19 -0.82
N LEU A 163 -23.56 5.40 -0.98
CA LEU A 163 -22.38 5.79 -1.75
C LEU A 163 -22.63 5.64 -3.25
N GLN A 164 -22.26 6.65 -4.04
CA GLN A 164 -22.43 6.58 -5.50
C GLN A 164 -21.62 5.44 -6.13
N ALA A 165 -20.39 5.20 -5.65
CA ALA A 165 -19.59 4.06 -6.10
C ALA A 165 -20.32 2.72 -5.92
N VAL A 166 -21.07 2.55 -4.83
CA VAL A 166 -21.86 1.34 -4.56
C VAL A 166 -23.05 1.24 -5.50
N GLN A 167 -23.81 2.33 -5.65
CA GLN A 167 -24.99 2.37 -6.53
C GLN A 167 -24.64 2.12 -8.01
N LYS A 168 -23.44 2.54 -8.42
CA LYS A 168 -22.92 2.37 -9.80
C LYS A 168 -22.11 1.08 -10.00
N GLY A 169 -21.98 0.23 -8.98
CA GLY A 169 -21.19 -1.00 -9.07
C GLY A 169 -19.69 -0.77 -9.24
N LYS A 170 -19.17 0.40 -8.85
CA LYS A 170 -17.75 0.79 -8.93
C LYS A 170 -17.04 0.54 -7.59
N VAL A 171 -17.21 -0.67 -7.06
CA VAL A 171 -16.51 -1.17 -5.88
C VAL A 171 -15.55 -2.28 -6.32
N TYR A 172 -14.27 -2.10 -6.05
CA TYR A 172 -13.22 -3.03 -6.47
C TYR A 172 -12.51 -3.60 -5.24
N GLN A 173 -12.40 -4.92 -5.18
CA GLN A 173 -11.71 -5.62 -4.11
C GLN A 173 -10.23 -5.83 -4.50
N PHE A 174 -9.31 -5.54 -3.59
CA PHE A 174 -7.86 -5.65 -3.79
C PHE A 174 -7.23 -6.52 -2.70
N ASP A 175 -6.10 -7.16 -3.06
CA ASP A 175 -5.27 -7.87 -2.10
C ASP A 175 -4.43 -6.89 -1.29
N TYR A 176 -4.05 -7.28 -0.06
CA TYR A 176 -3.14 -6.49 0.78
C TYR A 176 -1.78 -6.24 0.12
N TYR A 177 -1.18 -7.30 -0.45
CA TYR A 177 0.10 -7.20 -1.16
C TYR A 177 -0.10 -6.61 -2.56
N GLY A 178 0.80 -5.72 -2.93
CA GLY A 178 0.77 -4.89 -4.13
C GLY A 178 0.17 -3.50 -3.89
N LEU A 179 -0.91 -3.37 -3.10
CA LEU A 179 -1.57 -2.07 -2.86
C LEU A 179 -1.25 -1.43 -1.52
N VAL A 180 -1.33 -2.17 -0.42
CA VAL A 180 -1.07 -1.63 0.95
C VAL A 180 0.38 -1.89 1.36
N ASN A 181 0.87 -3.08 1.09
CA ASN A 181 2.27 -3.46 1.21
C ASN A 181 2.79 -3.79 -0.19
N PRO A 182 3.96 -3.28 -0.63
CA PRO A 182 4.47 -3.57 -1.97
C PRO A 182 4.53 -5.08 -2.28
N GLY A 183 4.92 -5.92 -1.32
CA GLY A 183 5.04 -7.35 -1.52
C GLY A 183 6.08 -7.71 -2.59
N SER A 184 5.79 -8.73 -3.39
CA SER A 184 6.63 -9.11 -4.54
C SER A 184 6.33 -8.24 -5.76
N ILE A 185 7.26 -8.24 -6.74
CA ILE A 185 7.00 -7.62 -8.05
C ILE A 185 5.72 -8.15 -8.70
N ASP A 186 5.42 -9.45 -8.58
CA ASP A 186 4.19 -10.04 -9.12
C ASP A 186 2.93 -9.45 -8.48
N ALA A 187 2.96 -9.17 -7.17
CA ALA A 187 1.86 -8.52 -6.47
C ALA A 187 1.66 -7.07 -6.95
N ILE A 188 2.76 -6.34 -7.17
CA ILE A 188 2.73 -4.99 -7.74
C ILE A 188 2.16 -5.02 -9.17
N VAL A 189 2.58 -5.97 -10.01
CA VAL A 189 2.07 -6.14 -11.39
C VAL A 189 0.57 -6.45 -11.37
N LYS A 190 0.14 -7.42 -10.57
CA LYS A 190 -1.29 -7.77 -10.42
C LYS A 190 -2.12 -6.58 -9.97
N THR A 191 -1.66 -5.83 -8.97
CA THR A 191 -2.33 -4.60 -8.51
C THR A 191 -2.38 -3.55 -9.63
N SER A 192 -1.28 -3.38 -10.36
CA SER A 192 -1.17 -2.43 -11.48
C SER A 192 -2.16 -2.74 -12.60
N GLU A 193 -2.39 -4.01 -12.91
CA GLU A 193 -3.40 -4.44 -13.90
C GLU A 193 -4.81 -4.06 -13.45
N LYS A 194 -5.17 -4.31 -12.19
CA LYS A 194 -6.47 -3.90 -11.63
C LYS A 194 -6.65 -2.39 -11.59
N LEU A 195 -5.59 -1.63 -11.27
CA LEU A 195 -5.65 -0.16 -11.33
C LEU A 195 -5.85 0.35 -12.76
N LYS A 196 -5.28 -0.32 -13.78
CA LYS A 196 -5.52 0.00 -15.19
C LYS A 196 -6.98 -0.19 -15.59
N GLU A 197 -7.68 -1.18 -15.05
CA GLU A 197 -9.11 -1.37 -15.30
C GLU A 197 -9.92 -0.15 -14.84
N ILE A 198 -9.62 0.34 -13.62
CA ILE A 198 -10.24 1.55 -13.06
C ILE A 198 -9.94 2.78 -13.92
N VAL A 199 -8.68 2.98 -14.32
CA VAL A 199 -8.29 4.11 -15.21
C VAL A 199 -9.04 4.08 -16.55
N ASN A 200 -9.26 2.88 -17.09
CA ASN A 200 -9.97 2.69 -18.36
C ASN A 200 -11.50 2.65 -18.21
N GLY A 201 -12.03 2.84 -17.00
CA GLY A 201 -13.47 2.82 -16.72
C GLY A 201 -14.13 1.45 -16.81
N LYS A 202 -13.35 0.37 -16.87
CA LYS A 202 -13.83 -1.02 -16.91
C LYS A 202 -14.31 -1.44 -15.54
#